data_AF-A0A2V6CLW2-F1
#
_entry.id   AF-A0A2V6CLW2-F1
#
_cell.length_a   1.000
_cell.length_b   1.000
_cell.length_c   1.000
_cell.angle_alpha   90.00
_cell.angle_beta   90.00
_cell.angle_gamma   90.00
#
_symmetry.space_group_name_H-M   'P 1'
#
loop_
_entity.id
_entity.type
_entity.pdbx_description
1 polymer ?
#
loop_
_entity_poly.entity_id
_entity_poly.type
_entity_poly.pdbx_seq_one_letter_code
_entity_poly.pdbx_strand_id
1 'polypeptide(L)'
;LSYALVWAEVIPADHIFLGVNAIDYSGYPDCRPEFIEAFEALANLGTKAGVEGRWFEIHTPLIKFSKAEIIRKAVELGVDLSLTHSCYDPSLEGLACGECDSCLLRLKGFREAGIEDPIRYAKK
;
A
#
# COMPACT_ATOMS: atom_id res chain seq x y z
N LEU A 1 -0.39 -8.26 8.43
CA LEU A 1 -0.55 -9.43 7.55
C LEU A 1 -1.32 -10.58 8.21
N SER A 2 -0.97 -11.00 9.44
CA SER A 2 -1.69 -12.08 10.15
C SER A 2 -3.20 -11.86 10.31
N TYR A 3 -3.65 -10.64 10.57
CA TYR A 3 -5.09 -10.33 10.62
C TYR A 3 -5.79 -10.54 9.27
N ALA A 4 -5.16 -10.12 8.17
CA ALA A 4 -5.71 -10.31 6.83
C ALA A 4 -5.78 -11.81 6.48
N LEU A 5 -4.77 -12.60 6.88
CA LEU A 5 -4.76 -14.05 6.70
C LEU A 5 -5.92 -14.72 7.43
N VAL A 6 -6.09 -14.44 8.73
CA VAL A 6 -7.20 -15.04 9.52
C VAL A 6 -8.54 -14.65 8.92
N TRP A 7 -8.69 -13.39 8.48
CA TRP A 7 -9.91 -12.95 7.83
C TRP A 7 -10.16 -13.67 6.50
N ALA A 8 -9.13 -13.76 5.64
CA ALA A 8 -9.19 -14.45 4.37
C ALA A 8 -9.59 -15.93 4.53
N GLU A 9 -9.10 -16.59 5.59
CA GLU A 9 -9.51 -17.96 5.91
C GLU A 9 -11.01 -18.06 6.23
N VAL A 10 -11.56 -17.10 6.98
CA VAL A 10 -12.98 -17.03 7.37
C VAL A 10 -13.90 -16.73 6.19
N ILE A 11 -13.49 -15.86 5.25
CA ILE A 11 -14.31 -15.42 4.11
C ILE A 11 -14.03 -16.17 2.80
N PRO A 12 -13.66 -17.45 2.90
CA PRO A 12 -12.90 -18.21 1.89
C PRO A 12 -12.23 -17.41 0.76
N ALA A 13 -11.36 -16.46 1.10
CA ALA A 13 -10.54 -15.74 0.14
C ALA A 13 -9.13 -16.34 0.07
N ASP A 14 -8.62 -16.50 -1.14
CA ASP A 14 -7.32 -17.14 -1.40
C ASP A 14 -6.24 -16.12 -1.79
N HIS A 15 -6.64 -14.92 -2.19
CA HIS A 15 -5.73 -13.86 -2.60
C HIS A 15 -5.74 -12.70 -1.60
N ILE A 16 -4.55 -12.30 -1.16
CA ILE A 16 -4.35 -11.16 -0.25
C ILE A 16 -3.48 -10.13 -0.98
N PHE A 17 -4.00 -8.93 -1.19
CA PHE A 17 -3.24 -7.84 -1.82
C PHE A 17 -2.69 -6.87 -0.78
N LEU A 18 -1.40 -6.52 -0.88
CA LEU A 18 -0.75 -5.49 -0.07
C LEU A 18 -0.14 -4.38 -0.92
N GLY A 19 -0.36 -3.14 -0.49
CA GLY A 19 0.26 -1.95 -1.06
C GLY A 19 1.64 -1.61 -0.49
N VAL A 20 2.38 -2.61 0.04
CA VAL A 20 3.73 -2.40 0.58
C VAL A 20 4.68 -1.95 -0.54
N ASN A 21 5.71 -1.18 -0.14
CA ASN A 21 6.69 -0.62 -1.06
C ASN A 21 8.09 -0.80 -0.48
N ALA A 22 9.03 -1.26 -1.31
CA ALA A 22 10.42 -1.52 -0.90
C ALA A 22 11.41 -0.46 -1.39
N ILE A 23 11.00 0.48 -2.27
CA ILE A 23 11.88 1.48 -2.88
C ILE A 23 11.94 2.76 -2.06
N ASP A 24 10.80 3.29 -1.63
CA ASP A 24 10.70 4.53 -0.85
C ASP A 24 10.99 4.29 0.64
N TYR A 25 12.01 3.47 0.89
CA TYR A 25 12.27 2.76 2.14
C TYR A 25 12.44 3.69 3.35
N SER A 26 11.52 3.55 4.29
CA SER A 26 11.60 4.11 5.65
C SER A 26 12.33 3.20 6.64
N GLY A 27 12.95 2.08 6.21
CA GLY A 27 13.67 1.21 7.15
C GLY A 27 13.01 -0.12 7.49
N TYR A 28 11.80 -0.39 7.00
CA TYR A 28 10.96 -1.48 7.52
C TYR A 28 11.32 -2.85 6.89
N PRO A 29 11.90 -3.79 7.67
CA PRO A 29 12.35 -5.08 7.15
C PRO A 29 11.20 -6.01 6.72
N ASP A 30 9.99 -5.73 7.20
CA ASP A 30 8.74 -6.45 6.91
C ASP A 30 8.06 -6.00 5.60
N CYS A 31 8.61 -5.03 4.89
CA CYS A 31 8.12 -4.61 3.58
C CYS A 31 8.88 -5.23 2.40
N ARG A 32 9.87 -6.10 2.67
CA ARG A 32 10.74 -6.68 1.63
C ARG A 32 10.13 -7.94 1.00
N PRO A 33 10.45 -8.25 -0.27
CA PRO A 33 9.98 -9.47 -0.93
C PRO A 33 10.22 -10.74 -0.11
N GLU A 34 11.39 -10.87 0.52
CA GLU A 34 11.77 -12.05 1.29
C GLU A 34 10.89 -12.23 2.53
N PHE A 35 10.44 -11.14 3.16
CA PHE A 35 9.49 -11.22 4.27
C PHE A 35 8.12 -11.70 3.77
N ILE A 36 7.67 -11.19 2.62
CA ILE A 36 6.38 -11.53 2.03
C ILE A 36 6.35 -13.02 1.62
N GLU A 37 7.41 -13.49 0.95
CA GLU A 37 7.58 -14.90 0.57
C GLU A 37 7.61 -15.83 1.80
N ALA A 38 8.37 -15.45 2.83
CA ALA A 38 8.43 -16.23 4.08
C ALA A 38 7.07 -16.25 4.79
N PHE A 39 6.33 -15.15 4.78
CA PHE A 39 5.00 -15.09 5.37
C PHE A 39 4.00 -15.95 4.59
N GLU A 40 4.02 -15.92 3.26
CA GLU A 40 3.15 -16.75 2.42
C GLU A 40 3.37 -18.25 2.67
N ALA A 41 4.63 -18.67 2.77
CA ALA A 41 4.96 -20.05 3.15
C ALA A 41 4.41 -20.40 4.55
N LEU A 42 4.53 -19.49 5.52
CA LEU A 42 3.96 -19.67 6.85
C LEU A 42 2.42 -19.72 6.82
N ALA A 43 1.78 -18.90 5.99
CA ALA A 43 0.33 -18.87 5.87
C ALA A 43 -0.22 -20.21 5.38
N ASN A 44 0.42 -20.78 4.35
CA ASN A 44 0.04 -22.06 3.77
C ASN A 44 0.35 -23.27 4.69
N LEU A 45 1.36 -23.14 5.56
CA LEU A 45 1.68 -24.16 6.56
C LEU A 45 0.80 -24.07 7.82
N GLY A 46 0.44 -22.85 8.23
CA GLY A 46 -0.13 -22.54 9.54
C GLY A 46 -1.66 -22.48 9.61
N THR A 47 -2.35 -22.66 8.49
CA THR A 47 -3.82 -22.55 8.39
C THR A 47 -4.45 -23.88 8.00
N LYS A 48 -5.71 -24.09 8.38
CA LYS A 48 -6.46 -25.29 7.98
C LYS A 48 -6.69 -25.27 6.47
N ALA A 49 -7.06 -24.12 5.93
CA ALA A 49 -7.23 -23.92 4.50
C ALA A 49 -5.99 -24.31 3.68
N GLY A 50 -4.80 -23.82 4.08
CA GLY A 50 -3.55 -24.13 3.39
C GLY A 50 -3.23 -25.63 3.38
N VAL A 51 -3.33 -26.31 4.52
CA VAL A 51 -3.03 -27.75 4.63
C VAL A 51 -4.09 -28.65 3.98
N GLU A 52 -5.31 -28.16 3.78
CA GLU A 52 -6.38 -28.86 3.04
C GLU A 52 -6.39 -28.54 1.54
N GLY A 53 -5.38 -27.80 1.04
CA GLY A 53 -5.17 -27.57 -0.39
C GLY A 53 -5.77 -26.28 -0.95
N ARG A 54 -6.29 -25.40 -0.09
CA ARG A 54 -6.71 -24.04 -0.46
C ARG A 54 -5.58 -23.07 -0.12
N TRP A 55 -4.69 -22.87 -1.09
CA TRP A 55 -3.48 -22.09 -0.88
C TRP A 55 -3.74 -20.59 -0.94
N PHE A 56 -3.10 -19.86 -0.03
CA PHE A 56 -3.07 -18.41 -0.02
C PHE A 56 -1.94 -17.89 -0.92
N GLU A 57 -2.26 -16.87 -1.71
CA GLU A 57 -1.31 -16.10 -2.50
C GLU A 57 -1.31 -14.63 -2.04
N ILE A 58 -0.11 -14.10 -1.83
CA ILE A 58 0.12 -12.74 -1.36
C ILE A 58 0.69 -11.89 -2.49
N HIS A 59 -0.13 -10.93 -2.92
CA HIS A 59 0.14 -10.07 -4.06
C HIS A 59 0.67 -8.71 -3.59
N THR A 60 1.85 -8.31 -4.07
CA THR A 60 2.48 -7.02 -3.73
C THR A 60 2.77 -6.18 -4.99
N PRO A 61 1.73 -5.78 -5.74
CA PRO A 61 1.89 -5.20 -7.08
C PRO A 61 2.70 -3.90 -7.12
N LEU A 62 2.79 -3.19 -5.99
CA LEU A 62 3.46 -1.90 -5.89
C LEU A 62 4.87 -1.98 -5.28
N ILE A 63 5.35 -3.17 -4.93
CA ILE A 63 6.56 -3.34 -4.09
C ILE A 63 7.83 -2.78 -4.73
N LYS A 64 7.88 -2.79 -6.07
CA LYS A 64 9.00 -2.30 -6.89
C LYS A 64 8.69 -0.99 -7.63
N PHE A 65 7.58 -0.31 -7.30
CA PHE A 65 7.24 0.95 -7.95
C PHE A 65 7.77 2.12 -7.11
N SER A 66 8.25 3.18 -7.75
CA SER A 66 8.39 4.49 -7.12
C SER A 66 7.02 5.13 -6.89
N LYS A 67 6.91 6.14 -6.00
CA LYS A 67 5.67 6.94 -5.89
C LYS A 67 5.17 7.48 -7.22
N ALA A 68 6.07 7.93 -8.10
CA ALA A 68 5.71 8.44 -9.41
C ALA A 68 5.05 7.35 -10.29
N GLU A 69 5.59 6.13 -10.27
CA GLU A 69 5.02 4.99 -11.00
C GLU A 69 3.66 4.57 -10.41
N ILE A 70 3.51 4.57 -9.07
CA ILE A 70 2.21 4.32 -8.42
C ILE A 70 1.18 5.34 -8.88
N ILE A 71 1.53 6.63 -8.92
CA ILE A 71 0.62 7.70 -9.36
C ILE A 71 0.25 7.54 -10.84
N ARG A 72 1.22 7.29 -11.72
CA ARG A 72 0.94 7.04 -13.14
C ARG A 72 0.03 5.81 -13.32
N LYS A 73 0.27 4.74 -12.56
CA LYS A 73 -0.56 3.53 -12.62
C LYS A 73 -1.98 3.78 -12.13
N ALA A 74 -2.15 4.55 -11.05
CA ALA A 74 -3.47 4.94 -10.56
C ALA A 74 -4.25 5.74 -11.62
N VAL A 75 -3.60 6.71 -12.28
CA VAL A 75 -4.22 7.48 -13.36
C VAL A 75 -4.55 6.62 -14.57
N GLU A 76 -3.65 5.72 -14.99
CA GLU A 76 -3.88 4.74 -16.07
C GLU A 76 -5.13 3.88 -15.79
N LEU A 77 -5.33 3.48 -14.53
CA LEU A 77 -6.48 2.68 -14.10
C LEU A 77 -7.76 3.51 -13.82
N GLY A 78 -7.71 4.83 -14.00
CA GLY A 78 -8.85 5.72 -13.75
C GLY A 78 -9.22 5.87 -12.27
N VAL A 79 -8.25 5.69 -11.36
CA VAL A 79 -8.47 5.87 -9.92
C VAL A 79 -8.59 7.35 -9.58
N ASP A 80 -9.64 7.71 -8.85
CA ASP A 80 -9.79 9.07 -8.32
C ASP A 80 -8.88 9.28 -7.10
N LEU A 81 -7.70 9.84 -7.35
CA LEU A 81 -6.72 10.15 -6.30
C LEU A 81 -7.14 11.28 -5.36
N SER A 82 -8.24 12.01 -5.66
CA SER A 82 -8.78 13.04 -4.78
C SER A 82 -9.44 12.47 -3.52
N LEU A 83 -9.87 11.20 -3.59
CA LEU A 83 -10.49 10.47 -2.48
C LEU A 83 -9.49 9.82 -1.52
N THR A 84 -8.19 9.94 -1.81
CA THR A 84 -7.13 9.29 -1.03
C THR A 84 -6.57 10.21 0.05
N HIS A 85 -6.13 9.62 1.16
CA HIS A 85 -5.50 10.35 2.26
C HIS A 85 -4.12 9.78 2.56
N SER A 86 -3.12 10.64 2.73
CA SER A 86 -1.76 10.25 3.08
C SER A 86 -1.20 11.01 4.28
N CYS A 87 -1.77 12.18 4.61
CA CYS A 87 -1.24 13.07 5.64
C CYS A 87 -1.24 12.39 7.03
N TYR A 88 -0.20 12.66 7.83
CA TYR A 88 -0.14 12.19 9.22
C TYR A 88 -0.71 13.18 10.23
N ASP A 89 -0.80 14.45 9.85
CA ASP A 89 -1.25 15.53 10.74
C ASP A 89 -2.18 16.49 9.98
N PRO A 90 -3.37 16.03 9.56
CA PRO A 90 -4.30 16.87 8.81
C PRO A 90 -4.88 18.01 9.68
N SER A 91 -5.36 19.08 9.03
CA SER A 91 -6.11 20.13 9.73
C SER A 91 -7.40 19.57 10.36
N LEU A 92 -8.06 20.37 11.20
CA LEU A 92 -9.35 20.00 11.81
C LEU A 92 -10.42 19.69 10.76
N GLU A 93 -10.33 20.30 9.58
CA GLU A 93 -11.20 20.07 8.42
C GLU A 93 -10.76 18.88 7.55
N GLY A 94 -9.70 18.16 7.95
CA GLY A 94 -9.16 17.00 7.23
C GLY A 94 -8.22 17.33 6.07
N LEU A 95 -7.80 18.59 5.91
CA LEU A 95 -6.90 19.00 4.82
C LEU A 95 -5.47 18.53 5.09
N ALA A 96 -4.76 18.08 4.06
CA ALA A 96 -3.38 17.64 4.19
C ALA A 96 -2.45 18.81 4.59
N CYS A 97 -1.54 18.62 5.55
CA CYS A 97 -0.68 19.70 6.05
C CYS A 97 0.38 20.18 5.06
N GLY A 98 0.79 19.36 4.09
CA GLY A 98 1.80 19.70 3.09
C GLY A 98 3.26 19.63 3.56
N GLU A 99 3.51 19.35 4.84
CA GLU A 99 4.86 19.42 5.44
C GLU A 99 5.32 18.12 6.12
N CYS A 100 4.43 17.21 6.52
CA CYS A 100 4.84 15.92 7.08
C CYS A 100 5.48 15.03 6.01
N ASP A 101 6.31 14.07 6.43
CA ASP A 101 7.06 13.18 5.52
C ASP A 101 6.16 12.53 4.45
N SER A 102 4.98 12.07 4.84
CA SER A 102 4.02 11.47 3.91
C SER A 102 3.49 12.46 2.87
N CYS A 103 3.21 13.71 3.28
CA CYS A 103 2.83 14.77 2.35
C CYS A 103 3.97 15.11 1.39
N LEU A 104 5.21 15.22 1.89
CA LEU A 104 6.38 15.51 1.06
C LEU A 104 6.64 14.40 0.03
N LEU A 105 6.52 13.13 0.43
CA LEU A 105 6.64 11.98 -0.47
C LEU A 105 5.53 11.97 -1.54
N ARG A 106 4.29 12.27 -1.14
CA ARG A 106 3.17 12.39 -2.08
C ARG A 106 3.41 13.50 -3.10
N LEU A 107 3.70 14.72 -2.63
CA LEU A 107 3.97 15.88 -3.48
C LEU A 107 5.15 15.65 -4.43
N LYS A 108 6.22 15.00 -3.94
CA LYS A 108 7.35 14.58 -4.78
C LYS A 108 6.90 13.59 -5.85
N GLY A 109 6.14 12.57 -5.48
CA GLY A 109 5.61 11.57 -6.42
C GLY A 109 4.78 12.20 -7.54
N PHE A 110 3.86 13.12 -7.22
CA PHE A 110 3.03 13.80 -8.21
C PHE A 110 3.87 14.67 -9.16
N ARG A 111 4.83 15.41 -8.60
CA ARG A 111 5.78 16.22 -9.37
C ARG A 111 6.60 15.38 -10.35
N GLU A 112 7.14 14.25 -9.90
CA GLU A 112 7.92 13.32 -10.74
C GLU A 112 7.05 12.56 -11.75
N ALA A 113 5.77 12.35 -11.41
CA ALA A 113 4.80 11.79 -12.34
C ALA A 113 4.37 12.78 -13.43
N GLY A 114 4.62 14.09 -13.24
CA GLY A 114 4.16 15.15 -14.15
C GLY A 114 2.65 15.39 -14.05
N ILE A 115 2.04 15.06 -12.91
CA ILE A 115 0.59 15.13 -12.67
C ILE A 115 0.34 16.07 -11.48
N GLU A 116 -0.68 16.91 -11.58
CA GLU A 116 -1.11 17.76 -10.45
C GLU A 116 -1.79 16.92 -9.38
N ASP A 117 -1.44 17.14 -8.12
CA ASP A 117 -2.09 16.45 -7.00
C ASP A 117 -3.51 16.99 -6.79
N PRO A 118 -4.57 16.17 -6.90
CA PRO A 118 -5.95 16.67 -6.87
C PRO A 118 -6.45 17.02 -5.46
N ILE A 119 -5.68 16.74 -4.39
CA ILE A 119 -6.14 17.02 -3.02
C ILE A 119 -5.89 18.46 -2.61
N ARG A 120 -6.69 18.93 -1.65
CA ARG A 120 -6.52 20.24 -1.04
C ARG A 120 -5.57 20.17 0.15
N TYR A 121 -4.68 21.15 0.23
CA TYR A 121 -3.75 21.33 1.34
C TYR A 121 -4.22 22.45 2.26
N ALA A 122 -3.94 22.31 3.55
CA ALA A 122 -4.13 23.37 4.52
C ALA A 122 -3.21 24.55 4.14
N LYS A 123 -3.78 25.74 3.94
CA LYS A 123 -2.99 26.95 3.87
C LYS A 123 -2.51 27.25 5.29
N LYS A 124 -1.20 27.20 5.51
CA LYS A 124 -0.59 27.85 6.67
C LYS A 124 -0.21 29.28 6.31
#